data_AF-A0A814A603-F1
#
_entry.id   AF-A0A814A603-F1
#
_cell.length_a   1.000
_cell.length_b   1.000
_cell.length_c   1.000
_cell.angle_alpha   90.00
_cell.angle_beta   90.00
_cell.angle_gamma   90.00
#
_symmetry.space_group_name_H-M   'P 1'
#
loop_
_entity.id
_entity.type
_entity.pdbx_description
1 polymer ?
#
loop_
_entity_poly.entity_id
_entity_poly.type
_entity_poly.pdbx_seq_one_letter_code
_entity_poly.pdbx_strand_id
1 'polypeptide(L)'
;MPYDRLVQVGRVAYVAYGPNKGKICCITNVIDQTRVLVDGPSSHVRRQALNIKSLHLTKYVLKLLPGARSKTVKTLWDKDDINKKWQETRWFKKMQAKHLRSKMTDLDRFKLLHAKQAYSRILNHEYNRLKKKNKVQLSSKTKKVKRRKFVAKSQRIANKFNIFAKAAAAAPAGKKK
;
A
#
# COMPACT_ATOMS: atom_id res chain seq x y z
N MET A 1 6.38 13.93 8.22
CA MET A 1 7.31 13.17 9.10
C MET A 1 7.48 11.77 8.53
N PRO A 2 8.66 11.14 8.63
CA PRO A 2 8.97 9.87 7.95
C PRO A 2 8.34 8.62 8.61
N TYR A 3 7.76 8.74 9.81
CA TYR A 3 7.19 7.61 10.55
C TYR A 3 5.66 7.69 10.62
N ASP A 4 4.99 6.66 10.08
CA ASP A 4 3.52 6.60 10.06
C ASP A 4 2.91 5.78 11.21
N ARG A 5 3.69 4.88 11.82
CA ARG A 5 3.22 3.94 12.84
C ARG A 5 4.12 3.98 14.06
N LEU A 6 3.58 4.53 15.15
CA LEU A 6 4.28 4.70 16.41
C LEU A 6 3.72 3.77 17.48
N VAL A 7 4.57 3.35 18.42
CA VAL A 7 4.13 2.66 19.64
C VAL A 7 3.39 3.68 20.50
N GLN A 8 2.12 3.41 20.75
CA GLN A 8 1.26 4.27 21.56
C GLN A 8 0.19 3.42 22.23
N VAL A 9 -0.35 3.92 23.34
CA VAL A 9 -1.50 3.31 24.00
C VAL A 9 -2.68 3.25 23.05
N GLY A 10 -3.34 2.11 23.01
CA GLY A 10 -4.47 1.82 22.15
C GLY A 10 -4.12 1.31 20.76
N ARG A 11 -2.85 1.33 20.33
CA ARG A 11 -2.50 0.83 18.99
C ARG A 11 -2.67 -0.68 18.91
N VAL A 12 -3.30 -1.11 17.82
CA VAL A 12 -3.44 -2.53 17.50
C VAL A 12 -2.16 -3.03 16.84
N ALA A 13 -1.65 -4.13 17.35
CA ALA A 13 -0.45 -4.81 16.88
C ALA A 13 -0.75 -6.27 16.53
N TYR A 14 -0.02 -6.79 15.57
CA TYR A 14 0.01 -8.20 15.21
C TYR A 14 1.16 -8.89 15.93
N VAL A 15 0.89 -10.05 16.54
CA VAL A 15 1.91 -10.86 17.22
C VAL A 15 2.61 -11.77 16.21
N ALA A 16 3.88 -11.50 15.94
CA ALA A 16 4.67 -12.21 14.94
C ALA A 16 5.33 -13.49 15.46
N TYR A 17 5.69 -13.50 16.75
CA TYR A 17 6.42 -14.59 17.39
C TYR A 17 5.82 -14.92 18.76
N GLY A 18 6.08 -16.14 19.25
CA GLY A 18 5.62 -16.62 20.55
C GLY A 18 4.31 -17.41 20.50
N PRO A 19 3.73 -17.72 21.67
CA PRO A 19 2.57 -18.63 21.78
C PRO A 19 1.29 -18.06 21.15
N ASN A 20 1.17 -16.74 21.09
CA ASN A 20 0.02 -16.04 20.49
C ASN A 20 0.28 -15.60 19.04
N LYS A 21 1.23 -16.22 18.35
CA LYS A 21 1.56 -15.92 16.95
C LYS A 21 0.32 -16.00 16.06
N GLY A 22 0.17 -15.03 15.15
CA GLY A 22 -0.97 -15.00 14.23
C GLY A 22 -2.16 -14.20 14.73
N LYS A 23 -2.20 -13.84 16.02
CA LYS A 23 -3.27 -13.07 16.63
C LYS A 23 -2.95 -11.58 16.62
N ILE A 24 -4.00 -10.77 16.68
CA ILE A 24 -3.90 -9.32 16.87
C ILE A 24 -4.19 -8.96 18.31
N CYS A 25 -3.69 -7.83 18.77
CA CYS A 25 -3.77 -7.41 20.16
C CYS A 25 -3.67 -5.88 20.25
N CYS A 26 -4.08 -5.30 21.37
CA CYS A 26 -3.97 -3.88 21.66
C CYS A 26 -2.82 -3.62 22.63
N ILE A 27 -2.04 -2.57 22.41
CA ILE A 27 -1.09 -2.07 23.41
C ILE A 27 -1.85 -1.25 24.45
N THR A 28 -1.90 -1.74 25.68
CA THR A 28 -2.64 -1.10 26.78
C THR A 28 -1.76 -0.16 27.60
N ASN A 29 -0.48 -0.51 27.75
CA ASN A 29 0.50 0.35 28.44
C ASN A 29 1.91 0.11 27.88
N VAL A 30 2.81 1.07 28.04
CA VAL A 30 4.24 0.92 27.77
C VAL A 30 4.93 0.70 29.11
N ILE A 31 5.66 -0.40 29.25
CA ILE A 31 6.32 -0.77 30.52
C ILE A 31 7.71 -0.14 30.54
N ASP A 32 8.50 -0.43 29.50
CA ASP A 32 9.85 0.08 29.32
C ASP A 32 10.15 0.24 27.82
N GLN A 33 11.38 0.60 27.48
CA GLN A 33 11.82 0.80 26.09
C GLN A 33 11.63 -0.43 25.19
N THR A 34 11.62 -1.63 25.77
CA THR A 34 11.61 -2.90 25.02
C THR A 34 10.31 -3.67 25.19
N ARG A 35 9.52 -3.40 26.23
CA ARG A 35 8.34 -4.18 26.59
C ARG A 35 7.10 -3.30 26.70
N VAL A 36 6.00 -3.86 26.23
CA VAL A 36 4.67 -3.27 26.28
C VAL A 36 3.70 -4.25 26.94
N LEU A 37 2.73 -3.70 27.66
CA LEU A 37 1.59 -4.45 28.16
C LEU A 37 0.54 -4.54 27.06
N VAL A 38 0.16 -5.77 26.74
CA VAL A 38 -0.72 -6.08 25.62
C VAL A 38 -1.97 -6.79 26.11
N ASP A 39 -3.11 -6.51 25.46
CA ASP A 39 -4.38 -7.19 25.73
C ASP A 39 -5.19 -7.40 24.44
N GLY A 40 -5.84 -8.54 24.29
CA GLY A 40 -6.63 -8.89 23.11
C GLY A 40 -7.80 -9.81 23.45
N PRO A 41 -8.83 -9.30 24.15
CA PRO A 41 -9.93 -10.12 24.65
C PRO A 41 -10.73 -10.79 23.51
N SER A 42 -11.02 -10.07 22.42
CA SER A 42 -11.75 -10.61 21.26
C SER A 42 -10.89 -11.46 20.32
N SER A 43 -9.57 -11.50 20.53
CA SER A 43 -8.61 -12.29 19.74
C SER A 43 -7.96 -13.43 20.53
N HIS A 44 -8.47 -13.70 21.75
CA HIS A 44 -7.98 -14.75 22.65
C HIS A 44 -6.50 -14.58 23.02
N VAL A 45 -6.06 -13.33 23.17
CA VAL A 45 -4.74 -12.98 23.75
C VAL A 45 -5.00 -12.46 25.15
N ARG A 46 -4.59 -13.22 26.17
CA ARG A 46 -4.67 -12.79 27.56
C ARG A 46 -3.74 -11.59 27.79
N ARG A 47 -4.09 -10.78 28.78
CA ARG A 47 -3.27 -9.65 29.21
C ARG A 47 -1.89 -10.13 29.66
N GLN A 48 -0.84 -9.66 28.98
CA GLN A 48 0.54 -10.06 29.26
C GLN A 48 1.54 -9.01 28.77
N ALA A 49 2.75 -9.04 29.32
CA ALA A 49 3.86 -8.25 28.81
C ALA A 49 4.46 -8.93 27.56
N LEU A 50 4.70 -8.16 26.50
CA LEU A 50 5.38 -8.62 25.29
C LEU A 50 6.50 -7.67 24.91
N ASN A 51 7.57 -8.22 24.32
CA ASN A 51 8.63 -7.41 23.73
C ASN A 51 8.11 -6.72 22.45
N ILE A 52 8.42 -5.45 22.26
CA ILE A 52 8.04 -4.67 21.08
C ILE A 52 8.57 -5.32 19.80
N LYS A 53 9.73 -5.99 19.85
CA LYS A 53 10.31 -6.72 18.70
C LYS A 53 9.44 -7.88 18.21
N SER A 54 8.60 -8.47 19.06
CA SER A 54 7.69 -9.56 18.65
C SER A 54 6.39 -9.06 18.04
N LEU A 55 6.18 -7.74 18.01
CA LEU A 55 4.98 -7.09 17.54
C LEU A 55 5.23 -6.38 16.20
N HIS A 56 4.24 -6.45 15.32
CA HIS A 56 4.17 -5.61 14.14
C HIS A 56 2.99 -4.66 14.26
N LEU A 57 3.29 -3.36 14.29
CA LEU A 57 2.27 -2.33 14.45
C LEU A 57 1.37 -2.27 13.22
N THR A 58 0.05 -2.24 13.46
CA THR A 58 -0.94 -1.99 12.42
C THR A 58 -1.31 -0.51 12.39
N LYS A 59 -2.13 -0.10 11.42
CA LYS A 59 -2.63 1.28 11.31
C LYS A 59 -3.73 1.62 12.32
N TYR A 60 -4.40 0.62 12.90
CA TYR A 60 -5.56 0.83 13.76
C TYR A 60 -5.15 1.28 15.17
N VAL A 61 -5.91 2.22 15.72
CA VAL A 61 -5.72 2.76 17.07
C VAL A 61 -7.07 2.84 17.74
N LEU A 62 -7.18 2.25 18.92
CA LEU A 62 -8.30 2.40 19.83
C LEU A 62 -8.02 3.59 20.74
N LYS A 63 -9.03 4.40 21.03
CA LYS A 63 -8.90 5.48 22.02
C LYS A 63 -9.00 4.88 23.43
N LEU A 64 -7.86 4.62 24.03
CA LEU A 64 -7.75 3.98 25.35
C LEU A 64 -6.90 4.83 26.30
N LEU A 65 -7.29 4.83 27.56
CA LEU A 65 -6.45 5.34 28.64
C LEU A 65 -5.37 4.29 28.98
N PRO A 66 -4.16 4.72 29.38
CA PRO A 66 -3.11 3.81 29.83
C PRO A 66 -3.62 2.91 30.97
N GLY A 67 -3.41 1.60 30.86
CA GLY A 67 -3.80 0.65 31.91
C GLY A 67 -5.29 0.30 31.98
N ALA A 68 -6.10 0.67 30.97
CA ALA A 68 -7.52 0.31 30.90
C ALA A 68 -7.78 -1.18 31.16
N ARG A 69 -8.91 -1.55 31.80
CA ARG A 69 -9.29 -2.95 32.09
C ARG A 69 -9.72 -3.69 30.82
N SER A 70 -9.61 -5.02 30.81
CA SER A 70 -9.91 -5.85 29.63
C SER A 70 -11.35 -5.72 29.16
N LYS A 71 -12.30 -5.46 30.07
CA LYS A 71 -13.70 -5.16 29.74
C LYS A 71 -13.81 -3.93 28.84
N THR A 72 -13.14 -2.84 29.22
CA THR A 72 -13.12 -1.59 28.45
C THR A 72 -12.44 -1.76 27.09
N VAL A 73 -11.33 -2.51 27.05
CA VAL A 73 -10.65 -2.85 25.79
C VAL A 73 -11.59 -3.64 24.88
N LYS A 74 -12.31 -4.64 25.40
CA LYS A 74 -13.27 -5.43 24.64
C LYS A 74 -14.39 -4.58 24.06
N THR A 75 -15.02 -3.73 24.87
CA THR A 75 -16.11 -2.86 24.42
C THR A 75 -15.68 -1.91 23.30
N LEU A 76 -14.48 -1.33 23.37
CA LEU A 76 -13.96 -0.45 22.33
C LEU A 76 -13.52 -1.21 21.08
N TRP A 77 -12.92 -2.38 21.27
CA TRP A 77 -12.50 -3.26 20.18
C TRP A 77 -13.68 -3.70 19.31
N ASP A 78 -14.79 -4.07 19.97
CA ASP A 78 -16.01 -4.50 19.31
C ASP A 78 -16.75 -3.29 18.71
N LYS A 79 -16.79 -2.13 19.40
CA LYS A 79 -17.36 -0.87 18.87
C LYS A 79 -16.69 -0.41 17.58
N ASP A 80 -15.36 -0.55 17.49
CA ASP A 80 -14.60 -0.16 16.31
C ASP A 80 -14.50 -1.28 15.26
N ASP A 81 -15.14 -2.43 15.48
CA ASP A 81 -15.18 -3.57 14.55
C ASP A 81 -13.78 -3.99 14.04
N ILE A 82 -12.78 -3.96 14.92
CA ILE A 82 -11.37 -4.17 14.55
C ILE A 82 -11.12 -5.53 13.91
N ASN A 83 -11.83 -6.58 14.36
CA ASN A 83 -11.70 -7.92 13.80
C ASN A 83 -12.11 -7.96 12.33
N LYS A 84 -13.25 -7.35 11.96
CA LYS A 84 -13.72 -7.28 10.58
C LYS A 84 -12.74 -6.48 9.71
N LYS A 85 -12.35 -5.28 10.21
CA LYS A 85 -11.38 -4.42 9.54
C LYS A 85 -10.05 -5.13 9.31
N TRP A 86 -9.58 -5.92 10.28
CA TRP A 86 -8.37 -6.72 10.15
C TRP A 86 -8.51 -7.81 9.09
N GLN A 87 -9.62 -8.56 9.10
CA GLN A 87 -9.89 -9.64 8.13
C GLN A 87 -9.95 -9.12 6.68
N GLU A 88 -10.47 -7.91 6.48
CA GLU A 88 -10.55 -7.30 5.15
C GLU A 88 -9.18 -6.88 4.60
N THR A 89 -8.18 -6.68 5.47
CA THR A 89 -6.87 -6.21 5.04
C THR A 89 -6.21 -7.16 4.05
N ARG A 90 -5.48 -6.57 3.10
CA ARG A 90 -4.60 -7.33 2.19
C ARG A 90 -3.59 -8.18 2.96
N TRP A 91 -3.15 -7.71 4.13
CA TRP A 91 -2.21 -8.45 4.97
C TRP A 91 -2.84 -9.74 5.50
N PHE A 92 -4.02 -9.67 6.12
CA PHE A 92 -4.72 -10.85 6.59
C PHE A 92 -5.05 -11.82 5.45
N LYS A 93 -5.55 -11.31 4.31
CA LYS A 93 -5.85 -12.13 3.12
C LYS A 93 -4.61 -12.88 2.61
N LYS A 94 -3.44 -12.25 2.59
CA LYS A 94 -2.17 -12.90 2.23
C LYS A 94 -1.79 -14.00 3.22
N MET A 95 -1.96 -13.74 4.52
CA MET A 95 -1.69 -14.73 5.56
C MET A 95 -2.63 -15.93 5.46
N GLN A 96 -3.92 -15.67 5.28
CA GLN A 96 -4.93 -16.71 5.09
C GLN A 96 -4.62 -17.54 3.85
N ALA A 97 -4.27 -16.92 2.72
CA ALA A 97 -3.86 -17.64 1.52
C ALA A 97 -2.63 -18.53 1.75
N LYS A 98 -1.63 -18.06 2.52
CA LYS A 98 -0.47 -18.89 2.89
C LYS A 98 -0.87 -20.09 3.75
N HIS A 99 -1.76 -19.87 4.72
CA HIS A 99 -2.27 -20.93 5.58
C HIS A 99 -3.08 -21.97 4.80
N LEU A 100 -3.97 -21.55 3.89
CA LEU A 100 -4.72 -22.45 3.01
C LEU A 100 -3.78 -23.25 2.09
N ARG A 101 -2.76 -22.60 1.51
CA ARG A 101 -1.75 -23.30 0.68
C ARG A 101 -0.97 -24.35 1.46
N SER A 102 -0.66 -24.08 2.74
CA SER A 102 0.00 -25.05 3.61
C SER A 102 -0.85 -26.27 3.93
N LYS A 103 -2.18 -26.13 3.93
CA LYS A 103 -3.15 -27.20 4.23
C LYS A 103 -3.69 -27.91 2.98
N MET A 104 -3.26 -27.48 1.79
CA MET A 104 -3.78 -27.94 0.51
C MET A 104 -3.38 -29.39 0.24
N THR A 105 -4.36 -30.21 -0.16
CA THR A 105 -4.12 -31.60 -0.56
C THR A 105 -3.58 -31.68 -1.99
N ASP A 106 -3.07 -32.84 -2.41
CA ASP A 106 -2.50 -32.98 -3.75
C ASP A 106 -3.53 -32.74 -4.88
N LEU A 107 -4.74 -33.28 -4.71
CA LEU A 107 -5.84 -33.06 -5.65
C LEU A 107 -6.19 -31.56 -5.80
N ASP A 108 -6.14 -30.80 -4.71
CA ASP A 108 -6.39 -29.36 -4.74
C ASP A 108 -5.27 -28.60 -5.49
N ARG A 109 -4.02 -29.07 -5.40
CA ARG A 109 -2.90 -28.50 -6.18
C ARG A 109 -3.08 -28.75 -7.66
N PHE A 110 -3.53 -29.94 -8.05
CA PHE A 110 -3.86 -30.27 -9.43
C PHE A 110 -4.97 -29.36 -9.98
N LYS A 111 -6.07 -29.17 -9.22
CA LYS A 111 -7.15 -28.24 -9.58
C LYS A 111 -6.65 -26.80 -9.73
N LEU A 112 -5.81 -26.33 -8.79
CA LEU A 112 -5.23 -24.99 -8.82
C LEU A 112 -4.33 -24.79 -10.04
N LEU A 113 -3.53 -25.80 -10.41
CA LEU A 113 -2.66 -25.76 -11.58
C LEU A 113 -3.47 -25.52 -12.86
N HIS A 114 -4.52 -26.32 -13.09
CA HIS A 114 -5.37 -26.20 -14.26
C HIS A 114 -6.13 -24.86 -14.29
N ALA A 115 -6.67 -24.41 -13.16
CA ALA A 115 -7.31 -23.10 -13.05
C ALA A 115 -6.33 -21.96 -13.38
N LYS A 116 -5.08 -22.03 -12.89
CA LYS A 116 -4.03 -21.05 -13.19
C LYS A 116 -3.65 -21.05 -14.67
N GLN A 117 -3.57 -22.22 -15.30
CA GLN A 117 -3.26 -22.35 -16.73
C GLN A 117 -4.38 -21.75 -17.60
N ALA A 118 -5.64 -22.04 -17.30
CA ALA A 118 -6.80 -21.47 -17.98
C ALA A 118 -6.83 -19.93 -17.84
N TYR A 119 -6.65 -19.42 -16.62
CA TYR A 119 -6.58 -17.98 -16.36
C TYR A 119 -5.44 -17.30 -17.12
N SER A 120 -4.24 -17.89 -17.09
CA SER A 120 -3.06 -17.34 -17.76
C SER A 120 -3.22 -17.29 -19.28
N ARG A 121 -3.91 -18.27 -19.88
CA ARG A 121 -4.22 -18.29 -21.32
C ARG A 121 -5.07 -17.08 -21.72
N ILE A 122 -6.13 -16.79 -20.96
CA ILE A 122 -7.03 -15.65 -21.19
C ILE A 122 -6.27 -14.32 -20.99
N LEU A 123 -5.52 -14.20 -19.89
CA LEU A 123 -4.74 -12.99 -19.58
C LEU A 123 -3.70 -12.71 -20.68
N ASN A 124 -2.94 -13.71 -21.12
CA ASN A 124 -1.93 -13.55 -22.15
C ASN A 124 -2.54 -13.18 -23.50
N HIS A 125 -3.71 -13.73 -23.85
CA HIS A 125 -4.43 -13.34 -25.05
C HIS A 125 -4.78 -11.84 -25.03
N GLU A 126 -5.40 -11.39 -23.94
CA GLU A 126 -5.77 -9.97 -23.76
C GLU A 126 -4.57 -9.04 -23.70
N TYR A 127 -3.52 -9.43 -22.98
CA TYR A 127 -2.28 -8.68 -22.89
C TYR A 127 -1.61 -8.54 -24.27
N ASN A 128 -1.55 -9.62 -25.06
CA ASN A 128 -0.97 -9.58 -26.40
C ASN A 128 -1.79 -8.69 -27.35
N ARG A 129 -3.13 -8.70 -27.23
CA ARG A 129 -4.02 -7.79 -27.95
C ARG A 129 -3.73 -6.33 -27.61
N LEU A 130 -3.65 -5.99 -26.32
CA LEU A 130 -3.33 -4.64 -25.85
C LEU A 130 -1.91 -4.21 -26.24
N LYS A 131 -0.93 -5.10 -26.15
CA LYS A 131 0.47 -4.86 -26.56
C LYS A 131 0.56 -4.49 -28.05
N LYS A 132 -0.15 -5.22 -28.92
CA LYS A 132 -0.22 -4.91 -30.36
C LYS A 132 -0.84 -3.52 -30.60
N LYS A 133 -1.96 -3.21 -29.94
CA LYS A 133 -2.60 -1.89 -30.02
C LYS A 133 -1.66 -0.77 -29.56
N ASN A 134 -1.02 -0.92 -28.40
CA ASN A 134 -0.07 0.05 -27.87
C ASN A 134 1.15 0.24 -28.79
N LYS A 135 1.66 -0.82 -29.43
CA LYS A 135 2.76 -0.71 -30.41
C LYS A 135 2.36 0.15 -31.62
N VAL A 136 1.14 -0.03 -32.15
CA VAL A 136 0.61 0.77 -33.26
C VAL A 136 0.36 2.23 -32.83
N GLN A 137 -0.14 2.45 -31.62
CA GLN A 137 -0.30 3.80 -31.07
C GLN A 137 1.05 4.50 -30.86
N LEU A 138 2.05 3.79 -30.35
CA LEU A 138 3.41 4.34 -30.22
C LEU A 138 3.98 4.68 -31.59
N SER A 139 3.90 3.77 -32.56
CA SER A 139 4.47 4.00 -33.90
C SER A 139 3.79 5.17 -34.63
N SER A 140 2.47 5.32 -34.49
CA SER A 140 1.74 6.46 -35.04
C SER A 140 2.08 7.78 -34.31
N LYS A 141 2.33 7.75 -33.00
CA LYS A 141 2.81 8.92 -32.24
C LYS A 141 4.24 9.31 -32.62
N THR A 142 5.13 8.34 -32.84
CA THR A 142 6.50 8.58 -33.33
C THR A 142 6.50 9.10 -34.77
N LYS A 143 5.60 8.62 -35.65
CA LYS A 143 5.41 9.18 -37.01
C LYS A 143 4.81 10.59 -37.01
N LYS A 144 3.98 10.95 -36.02
CA LYS A 144 3.40 12.31 -35.86
C LYS A 144 4.43 13.35 -35.39
N VAL A 145 5.55 12.94 -34.78
CA VAL A 145 6.72 13.82 -34.64
C VAL A 145 7.33 13.96 -36.03
N LYS A 146 6.89 14.97 -36.79
CA LYS A 146 7.49 15.32 -38.09
C LYS A 146 9.01 15.31 -37.90
N ARG A 147 9.74 14.48 -38.67
CA ARG A 147 11.21 14.60 -38.78
C ARG A 147 11.46 16.08 -39.06
N ARG A 148 12.15 16.78 -38.14
CA ARG A 148 12.44 18.21 -38.29
C ARG A 148 13.09 18.35 -39.67
N LYS A 149 12.43 19.06 -40.59
CA LYS A 149 13.02 19.36 -41.89
C LYS A 149 14.39 20.00 -41.63
N PHE A 150 15.40 19.68 -42.42
CA PHE A 150 16.71 20.28 -42.26
C PHE A 150 16.57 21.78 -42.55
N VAL A 151 16.55 22.58 -41.49
CA VAL A 151 16.53 24.05 -41.58
C VAL A 151 17.97 24.51 -41.57
N ALA A 152 18.38 25.25 -42.61
CA ALA A 152 19.72 25.82 -42.72
C ALA A 152 20.04 26.66 -41.47
N LYS A 153 21.32 26.70 -41.06
CA LYS A 153 21.76 27.34 -39.82
C LYS A 153 21.33 28.82 -39.75
N SER A 154 21.39 29.53 -40.88
CA SER A 154 20.94 30.92 -41.03
C SER A 154 19.46 31.11 -40.67
N GLN A 155 18.58 30.25 -41.19
CA GLN A 155 17.15 30.28 -40.90
C GLN A 155 16.81 29.92 -39.45
N ARG A 156 17.60 29.03 -38.80
CA ARG A 156 17.43 28.75 -37.36
C ARG A 156 17.80 29.94 -36.49
N ILE A 157 18.86 30.67 -36.86
CA ILE A 157 19.31 31.86 -36.13
C ILE A 157 18.25 32.97 -36.26
N ALA A 158 17.76 33.25 -37.47
CA ALA A 158 16.70 34.23 -37.71
C ALA A 158 15.41 33.88 -36.94
N ASN A 159 14.97 32.61 -36.99
CA ASN A 159 13.80 32.16 -36.23
C ASN A 159 14.00 32.25 -34.72
N LYS A 160 15.22 32.02 -34.22
CA LYS A 160 15.56 32.18 -32.80
C LYS A 160 15.43 33.65 -32.37
N PHE A 161 15.98 34.59 -33.15
CA PHE A 161 15.84 36.03 -32.86
C PHE A 161 14.38 36.52 -32.90
N ASN A 162 13.56 36.02 -33.84
CA ASN A 162 12.14 36.37 -33.90
C ASN A 162 11.34 35.86 -32.69
N ILE A 163 11.70 34.70 -32.13
CA ILE A 163 11.06 34.18 -30.91
C ILE A 163 11.38 35.08 -29.70
N PHE A 164 12.62 35.55 -29.57
CA PHE A 164 13.03 36.46 -28.50
C PHE A 164 12.41 37.86 -28.66
N ALA A 165 12.30 38.38 -29.89
CA ALA A 165 11.62 39.65 -30.16
C ALA A 165 10.12 39.58 -29.82
N LYS A 166 9.46 38.45 -30.14
CA LYS A 166 8.03 38.24 -29.84
C LYS A 166 7.76 38.03 -28.34
N ALA A 167 8.71 37.44 -27.61
CA ALA A 167 8.64 37.31 -26.15
C ALA A 167 8.87 38.64 -25.43
N ALA A 168 9.75 39.51 -25.96
CA ALA A 168 9.99 40.86 -25.43
C ALA A 168 8.78 41.79 -25.65
N ALA A 169 8.07 41.66 -26.78
CA ALA A 169 6.86 42.44 -27.07
C ALA A 169 5.62 42.01 -26.24
N ALA A 170 5.66 40.85 -25.59
CA ALA A 170 4.55 40.31 -24.78
C ALA A 170 4.70 40.58 -23.27
N ALA A 171 5.75 41.30 -22.83
CA ALA A 171 5.90 41.71 -21.44
C ALA A 171 5.06 42.98 -21.17
N PRO A 172 4.10 42.97 -20.23
CA PRO A 172 3.25 44.14 -19.96
C PRO A 172 4.04 45.24 -19.25
N ALA A 173 4.00 46.45 -19.81
CA ALA A 173 4.50 47.67 -19.17
C ALA A 173 3.82 47.87 -17.81
N GLY A 174 4.63 48.10 -16.77
CA GLY A 174 4.19 48.21 -15.39
C GLY A 174 3.15 49.31 -15.15
N LYS A 175 2.18 49.02 -14.29
CA LYS A 175 1.37 50.05 -13.62
C LYS A 175 2.27 50.81 -12.65
N LYS A 176 2.48 52.11 -12.92
CA LYS A 176 2.84 53.10 -11.90
C LYS A 176 1.56 53.60 -11.23
N LYS A 177 1.67 53.77 -9.90
CA LYS A 177 0.68 54.13 -8.87
C LYS A 177 -0.05 52.94 -8.27
#